data_AF-A0A1Q4ZR91-F1
#
_entry.id   AF-A0A1Q4ZR91-F1
#
_cell.length_a   1.000
_cell.length_b   1.000
_cell.length_c   1.000
_cell.angle_alpha   90.00
_cell.angle_beta   90.00
_cell.angle_gamma   90.00
#
_symmetry.space_group_name_H-M   'P 1'
#
loop_
_entity.id
_entity.type
_entity.pdbx_description
1 polymer ?
#
loop_
_entity_poly.entity_id
_entity_poly.type
_entity_poly.pdbx_seq_one_letter_code
_entity_poly.pdbx_strand_id
1 'polypeptide(L)' 'MSTSAEMAREMERVNHALEETRILLAGLDQVDSARWLSRPANSPLRTLVEHARESAERVTTYLRDQPRT' A
#
# COMPACT_ATOMS: atom_id res chain seq x y z
N MET A 1 -24.72 5.86 -6.04
CA MET A 1 -24.02 5.84 -4.74
C MET A 1 -23.45 4.45 -4.57
N SER A 2 -22.13 4.31 -4.41
CA SER A 2 -21.50 3.00 -4.22
C SER A 2 -21.82 2.48 -2.81
N THR A 3 -22.16 1.21 -2.69
CA THR A 3 -22.41 0.57 -1.39
C THR A 3 -21.10 0.36 -0.62
N SER A 4 -21.15 0.23 0.71
CA SER A 4 -19.97 -0.07 1.53
C SER A 4 -19.23 -1.33 1.06
N ALA A 5 -19.97 -2.33 0.55
CA ALA A 5 -19.40 -3.55 0.00
C ALA A 5 -18.66 -3.33 -1.34
N GLU A 6 -19.18 -2.48 -2.21
CA GLU A 6 -18.48 -2.10 -3.45
C GLU A 6 -17.23 -1.29 -3.15
N MET A 7 -17.30 -0.37 -2.19
CA MET A 7 -16.15 0.41 -1.74
C MET A 7 -15.08 -0.48 -1.09
N ALA A 8 -15.48 -1.50 -0.31
CA ALA A 8 -14.54 -2.45 0.27
C ALA A 8 -13.77 -3.22 -0.81
N ARG A 9 -14.45 -3.67 -1.87
CA ARG A 9 -13.81 -4.33 -3.02
C ARG A 9 -12.87 -3.40 -3.78
N GLU A 10 -13.24 -2.13 -3.95
CA GLU A 10 -12.33 -1.15 -4.53
C GLU A 10 -11.09 -0.94 -3.66
N MET A 11 -11.28 -0.87 -2.35
CA MET A 11 -10.19 -0.71 -1.40
C MET A 11 -9.26 -1.94 -1.36
N GLU A 12 -9.79 -3.15 -1.59
CA GLU A 12 -8.96 -4.35 -1.79
C GLU A 12 -8.06 -4.24 -3.03
N ARG A 13 -8.58 -3.69 -4.14
CA ARG A 13 -7.75 -3.41 -5.33
C ARG A 13 -6.64 -2.41 -5.04
N VAL A 14 -6.95 -1.36 -4.29
CA VAL A 14 -5.96 -0.37 -3.86
C VAL A 14 -4.90 -1.00 -2.96
N ASN A 15 -5.30 -1.82 -1.97
CA ASN A 15 -4.36 -2.55 -1.12
C ASN A 15 -3.44 -3.46 -1.95
N HIS A 16 -3.98 -4.14 -2.97
CA HIS A 16 -3.17 -4.98 -3.85
C HIS A 16 -2.15 -4.17 -4.64
N ALA A 17 -2.55 -3.05 -5.24
CA ALA A 17 -1.65 -2.16 -5.99
C ALA A 17 -0.55 -1.55 -5.09
N LEU A 18 -0.87 -1.23 -3.84
CA LEU A 18 0.10 -0.73 -2.87
C LEU A 18 1.13 -1.82 -2.49
N GLU A 19 0.69 -3.07 -2.36
CA GLU A 19 1.59 -4.19 -2.10
C GLU A 19 2.54 -4.45 -3.28
N GLU A 20 2.04 -4.43 -4.52
CA GLU A 20 2.88 -4.54 -5.72
C GLU A 20 3.90 -3.40 -5.79
N THR A 21 3.46 -2.16 -5.51
CA THR A 21 4.33 -0.99 -5.51
C THR A 21 5.44 -1.12 -4.46
N ARG A 22 5.12 -1.64 -3.28
CA ARG A 22 6.07 -1.89 -2.19
C ARG A 22 7.16 -2.88 -2.60
N ILE A 23 6.79 -3.95 -3.31
CA ILE A 23 7.73 -4.95 -3.84
C ILE A 23 8.65 -4.33 -4.89
N LEU A 24 8.10 -3.54 -5.82
CA LEU A 24 8.87 -2.86 -6.86
C LEU A 24 9.87 -1.85 -6.27
N LEU A 25 9.44 -1.06 -5.29
CA LEU A 25 10.32 -0.12 -4.59
C LEU A 25 11.44 -0.84 -3.85
N ALA A 26 11.16 -1.98 -3.20
CA ALA A 26 12.20 -2.77 -2.57
C ALA A 26 13.25 -3.28 -3.57
N GLY A 27 12.82 -3.65 -4.79
CA GLY A 27 13.73 -3.99 -5.89
C GLY A 27 14.59 -2.81 -6.34
N LEU A 28 13.99 -1.63 -6.49
CA LEU A 28 14.71 -0.39 -6.84
C LEU A 28 15.73 -0.01 -5.75
N ASP A 29 15.34 -0.06 -4.48
CA ASP A 29 16.22 0.21 -3.34
C ASP A 29 17.43 -0.75 -3.34
N GLN A 30 17.23 -2.03 -3.70
CA GLN A 30 18.31 -3.02 -3.82
C GLN A 30 19.26 -2.71 -4.97
N VAL A 31 18.73 -2.36 -6.16
CA VAL A 31 19.53 -1.99 -7.33
C VAL A 31 20.34 -0.72 -7.03
N ASP A 32 19.71 0.29 -6.41
CA ASP A 32 20.37 1.53 -6.05
C ASP A 32 21.47 1.29 -4.99
N SER A 33 21.17 0.48 -3.95
CA SER A 33 22.18 0.06 -2.96
C SER A 33 23.38 -0.63 -3.60
N ALA A 34 23.13 -1.54 -4.56
CA ALA A 34 24.19 -2.26 -5.27
C ALA A 34 25.02 -1.33 -6.16
N ARG A 35 24.40 -0.30 -6.76
CA ARG A 35 25.06 0.68 -7.61
C ARG A 35 25.96 1.63 -6.81
N TRP A 36 25.52 2.06 -5.63
CA TRP A 36 26.22 3.06 -4.83
C TRP A 36 27.14 2.48 -3.75
N LEU A 37 27.21 1.14 -3.62
CA LEU A 37 27.93 0.43 -2.54
C LEU A 37 27.61 0.98 -1.14
N SER A 38 26.46 1.64 -1.02
CA SER A 38 25.99 2.37 0.14
C SER A 38 24.51 2.06 0.26
N ARG A 39 24.09 1.63 1.45
CA ARG A 39 22.69 1.31 1.71
C ARG A 39 21.94 2.63 1.91
N PRO A 40 20.95 2.99 1.08
CA PRO A 40 20.12 4.15 1.37
C PRO A 40 19.47 3.93 2.74
N ALA A 41 19.80 4.79 3.70
CA ALA A 41 19.35 4.63 5.08
C ALA A 41 17.83 4.84 5.23
N ASN A 42 17.20 5.51 4.27
CA ASN A 42 15.77 5.78 4.22
C ASN A 42 15.31 5.88 2.77
N SER A 43 14.23 5.17 2.41
CA SER A 43 13.53 5.32 1.12
C SER A 43 12.20 6.02 1.39
N PRO A 44 12.12 7.37 1.25
CA PRO A 44 10.92 8.14 1.58
C PRO A 44 9.67 7.66 0.84
N LEU A 45 9.83 7.20 -0.41
CA LEU A 45 8.74 6.64 -1.21
C LEU A 45 8.23 5.34 -0.60
N ARG A 46 9.13 4.45 -0.14
CA ARG A 46 8.74 3.23 0.57
C ARG A 46 7.95 3.55 1.84
N THR A 47 8.42 4.52 2.64
CA THR A 47 7.71 4.97 3.84
C THR A 47 6.30 5.47 3.53
N LEU A 48 6.14 6.28 2.47
CA LEU A 48 4.83 6.77 2.05
C LEU A 48 3.90 5.64 1.60
N VAL A 49 4.42 4.65 0.89
CA VAL A 49 3.63 3.48 0.44
C VAL A 49 3.18 2.61 1.61
N GLU A 50 4.03 2.39 2.61
CA GLU A 50 3.64 1.66 3.82
C GLU A 50 2.53 2.39 4.58
N HIS A 51 2.65 3.71 4.77
CA HIS A 51 1.58 4.50 5.40
C HIS A 51 0.27 4.49 4.60
N ALA A 52 0.35 4.55 3.27
CA ALA A 52 -0.81 4.44 2.41
C ALA A 52 -1.48 3.06 2.56
N ARG A 53 -0.70 1.98 2.65
CA ARG A 53 -1.20 0.61 2.86
C ARG A 53 -1.89 0.47 4.22
N GLU A 54 -1.26 0.91 5.29
CA GLU A 54 -1.87 0.88 6.63
C GLU A 54 -3.18 1.67 6.68
N SER A 55 -3.24 2.83 6.02
CA SER A 55 -4.46 3.63 5.92
C SER A 55 -5.55 2.91 5.14
N ALA A 56 -5.18 2.31 4.01
CA ALA A 56 -6.07 1.55 3.15
C ALA A 56 -6.66 0.32 3.85
N GLU A 57 -5.86 -0.42 4.62
CA GLU A 57 -6.32 -1.56 5.42
C GLU A 57 -7.33 -1.15 6.50
N ARG A 58 -7.09 -0.01 7.17
CA ARG A 58 -8.05 0.54 8.14
C ARG A 58 -9.38 0.89 7.47
N VAL A 59 -9.35 1.51 6.29
CA VAL A 59 -10.55 1.85 5.53
C VAL A 59 -11.28 0.58 5.07
N THR A 60 -10.57 -0.42 4.54
CA THR A 60 -11.19 -1.70 4.15
C THR A 60 -11.87 -2.38 5.34
N THR A 61 -11.22 -2.39 6.49
CA THR A 61 -11.78 -2.97 7.73
C THR A 61 -13.05 -2.24 8.13
N TYR A 62 -13.00 -0.90 8.19
CA TYR A 62 -14.17 -0.07 8.48
C TYR A 62 -15.34 -0.34 7.52
N LEU A 63 -15.07 -0.44 6.23
CA LEU A 63 -16.10 -0.68 5.21
C LEU A 63 -16.72 -2.07 5.30
N ARG A 64 -15.94 -3.08 5.73
CA ARG A 64 -16.42 -4.46 5.95
C ARG A 64 -17.29 -4.59 7.20
N ASP A 65 -17.00 -3.80 8.22
CA ASP A 65 -17.75 -3.78 9.49
C ASP A 65 -19.06 -2.98 9.39
N GLN A 66 -19.31 -2.26 8.29
CA GLN A 66 -20.56 -1.56 8.08
C GLN A 66 -21.74 -2.53 7.94
N PRO A 67 -22.89 -2.26 8.60
CA PRO A 67 -24.10 -3.03 8.38
C PRO A 67 -24.49 -2.97 6.90
N ARG A 68 -24.92 -4.11 6.34
CA ARG A 68 -25.53 -4.14 5.01
C ARG A 68 -26.91 -3.48 5.10
N THR A 69 -26.97 -2.17 4.89
CA THR A 69 -28.22 -1.41 4.68
C THR A 69 -28.78 -1.69 3.30
#